data_AF-A0A7C5JRA6-F1
#
_entry.id   AF-A0A7C5JRA6-F1
#
_cell.length_a   1.000
_cell.length_b   1.000
_cell.length_c   1.000
_cell.angle_alpha   90.00
_cell.angle_beta   90.00
_cell.angle_gamma   90.00
#
_symmetry.space_group_name_H-M   'P 1'
#
loop_
_entity.id
_entity.type
_entity.pdbx_description
1 polymer ?
#
loop_
_entity_poly.entity_id
_entity_poly.type
_entity_poly.pdbx_seq_one_letter_code
_entity_poly.pdbx_strand_id
1 'polypeptide(L)'
;MGIRSVKNKTSNFLFQCLTLGSPLARLLTIGTGIGILSIVHLDSPGLPDLCLWERFLGYCPARGTTHALNAFLHGKWEEAIRYNPNVLIVMPVIIVILVTDILRLKRRYFPKDSPEKANPIQTI
;
A
#
# COMPACT_ATOMS: atom_id res chain seq x y z
N MET A 1 38.53 -10.97 1.87
CA MET A 1 37.91 -9.62 1.96
C MET A 1 36.56 -9.64 1.25
N GLY A 2 35.50 -10.25 1.83
CA GLY A 2 34.23 -10.51 1.11
C GLY A 2 32.95 -10.46 1.95
N ILE A 3 33.05 -10.31 3.27
CA ILE A 3 31.90 -10.41 4.19
C ILE A 3 31.21 -9.05 4.42
N ARG A 4 31.92 -7.93 4.20
CA ARG A 4 31.35 -6.57 4.38
C ARG A 4 30.33 -6.16 3.31
N SER A 5 30.43 -6.69 2.09
CA SER A 5 29.55 -6.30 0.97
C SER A 5 28.12 -6.86 1.11
N VAL A 6 28.00 -8.10 1.62
CA VAL A 6 26.70 -8.74 1.82
C VAL A 6 25.88 -8.02 2.90
N LYS A 7 26.49 -7.70 4.05
CA LYS A 7 25.82 -6.96 5.14
C LYS A 7 25.27 -5.60 4.70
N ASN A 8 25.98 -4.89 3.81
CA ASN A 8 25.49 -3.60 3.28
C ASN A 8 24.28 -3.78 2.37
N LYS A 9 24.22 -4.84 1.56
CA LYS A 9 23.10 -5.08 0.65
C LYS A 9 21.82 -5.48 1.40
N THR A 10 21.95 -6.34 2.42
CA THR A 10 20.81 -6.72 3.28
C THR A 10 20.34 -5.60 4.20
N SER A 11 21.27 -4.79 4.74
CA SER A 11 20.92 -3.62 5.56
C SER A 11 20.13 -2.58 4.75
N ASN A 12 20.58 -2.27 3.53
CA ASN A 12 19.87 -1.35 2.62
C ASN A 12 18.49 -1.89 2.20
N PHE A 13 18.36 -3.20 1.98
CA PHE A 13 17.08 -3.82 1.66
C PHE A 13 16.09 -3.76 2.82
N LEU A 14 16.54 -4.08 4.04
CA LEU A 14 15.72 -4.01 5.25
C LEU A 14 15.26 -2.56 5.53
N PHE A 15 16.18 -1.59 5.37
CA PHE A 15 15.87 -0.17 5.54
C PHE A 15 14.90 0.33 4.46
N GLN A 16 15.01 -0.14 3.21
CA GLN A 16 14.05 0.18 2.14
C GLN A 16 12.66 -0.42 2.37
N CYS A 17 12.57 -1.59 3.02
CA CYS A 17 11.30 -2.17 3.45
C CYS A 17 10.68 -1.37 4.60
N LEU A 18 11.48 -1.00 5.60
CA LEU A 18 11.05 -0.21 6.75
C LEU A 18 10.63 1.22 6.37
N THR A 19 11.29 1.81 5.38
CA THR A 19 10.98 3.16 4.88
C THR A 19 9.91 3.16 3.78
N LEU A 20 9.37 1.99 3.41
CA LEU A 20 8.47 1.86 2.24
C LEU A 20 9.09 2.48 0.96
N GLY A 21 10.42 2.52 0.85
CA GLY A 21 11.12 3.25 -0.21
C GLY A 21 11.00 2.59 -1.59
N SER A 22 10.87 1.26 -1.64
CA SER A 22 10.75 0.52 -2.90
C SER A 22 9.28 0.34 -3.34
N PRO A 23 8.97 0.50 -4.64
CA PRO A 23 7.60 0.33 -5.15
C PRO A 23 7.07 -1.09 -4.91
N LEU A 24 7.94 -2.10 -4.95
CA LEU A 24 7.57 -3.48 -4.65
C LEU A 24 7.21 -3.67 -3.17
N ALA A 25 8.02 -3.12 -2.24
CA ALA A 25 7.72 -3.24 -0.81
C ALA A 25 6.39 -2.57 -0.46
N ARG A 26 6.09 -1.40 -1.04
CA ARG A 26 4.79 -0.72 -0.85
C ARG A 26 3.62 -1.55 -1.35
N LEU A 27 3.74 -2.14 -2.54
CA LEU A 27 2.71 -3.01 -3.09
C LEU A 27 2.43 -4.22 -2.19
N LEU A 28 3.48 -4.84 -1.67
CA LEU A 28 3.33 -5.97 -0.75
C LEU A 28 2.70 -5.53 0.57
N THR A 29 3.19 -4.46 1.21
CA THR A 29 2.67 -4.04 2.52
C THR A 29 1.24 -3.51 2.44
N ILE A 30 0.97 -2.59 1.51
CA ILE A 30 -0.37 -2.02 1.32
C ILE A 30 -1.33 -3.09 0.81
N GLY A 31 -0.89 -3.91 -0.16
CA GLY A 31 -1.70 -5.00 -0.71
C GLY A 31 -2.09 -6.03 0.35
N THR A 32 -1.14 -6.46 1.19
CA THR A 32 -1.43 -7.37 2.31
C THR A 32 -2.38 -6.72 3.32
N GLY A 33 -2.16 -5.45 3.67
CA GLY A 33 -3.06 -4.73 4.59
C GLY A 33 -4.50 -4.65 4.07
N ILE A 34 -4.68 -4.28 2.80
CA ILE A 34 -5.99 -4.26 2.14
C ILE A 34 -6.59 -5.67 2.10
N GLY A 35 -5.81 -6.68 1.72
CA GLY A 35 -6.29 -8.06 1.64
C GLY A 35 -6.79 -8.58 3.00
N ILE A 36 -6.07 -8.30 4.09
CA ILE A 36 -6.51 -8.64 5.45
C ILE A 36 -7.82 -7.90 5.78
N LEU A 37 -7.88 -6.59 5.50
CA LEU A 37 -9.08 -5.78 5.75
C LEU A 37 -10.26 -6.14 4.84
N SER A 38 -10.05 -6.81 3.72
CA SER A 38 -11.15 -7.32 2.89
C SER A 38 -11.71 -8.65 3.37
N ILE A 39 -10.98 -9.37 4.24
CA ILE A 39 -11.40 -10.68 4.76
C ILE A 39 -11.97 -10.54 6.18
N VAL A 40 -11.30 -9.76 7.02
CA VAL A 40 -11.69 -9.56 8.42
C VAL A 40 -12.83 -8.55 8.51
N HIS A 41 -13.88 -8.86 9.27
CA HIS A 41 -14.93 -7.91 9.62
C HIS A 41 -14.62 -7.29 10.98
N LEU A 42 -14.30 -5.99 10.99
CA LEU A 42 -13.94 -5.27 12.22
C LEU A 42 -15.17 -4.80 13.02
N ASP A 43 -16.37 -4.83 12.42
CA ASP A 43 -17.63 -4.42 13.09
C ASP A 43 -18.20 -5.53 14.01
N SER A 44 -17.40 -6.53 14.38
CA SER A 44 -17.83 -7.59 15.28
C SER A 44 -18.06 -7.03 16.69
N PRO A 45 -19.19 -7.33 17.36
CA PRO A 45 -19.59 -6.74 18.64
C PRO A 45 -18.69 -7.06 19.85
N GLY A 46 -17.51 -7.66 19.64
CA GLY A 46 -16.54 -7.99 20.68
C GLY A 46 -15.26 -7.14 20.67
N LEU A 47 -15.09 -6.19 19.74
CA LEU A 47 -13.92 -5.32 19.69
C LEU A 47 -14.16 -4.06 20.54
N PRO A 48 -13.34 -3.79 21.57
CA PRO A 48 -13.52 -2.60 22.39
C PRO A 48 -13.31 -1.35 21.55
N ASP A 49 -14.16 -0.33 21.74
CA ASP A 49 -13.95 0.99 21.17
C ASP A 49 -12.73 1.64 21.87
N LEU A 50 -11.54 1.49 21.28
CA LEU A 50 -10.27 2.03 21.82
C LEU A 50 -10.12 3.56 21.70
N CYS A 51 -11.14 4.27 21.18
CA CYS A 51 -11.05 5.71 20.99
C CYS A 51 -11.08 6.43 22.35
N LEU A 52 -9.91 6.90 22.80
CA LEU A 52 -9.79 7.68 24.03
C LEU A 52 -10.67 8.95 24.00
N TRP A 53 -10.92 9.52 22.82
CA TRP A 53 -11.81 10.67 22.65
C TRP A 53 -13.26 10.35 23.03
N GLU A 54 -13.78 9.18 22.65
CA GLU A 54 -15.11 8.73 23.09
C GLU A 54 -15.19 8.64 24.61
N ARG A 55 -14.12 8.10 25.23
CA ARG A 55 -14.04 7.91 26.69
C ARG A 55 -13.96 9.22 27.47
N PHE A 56 -13.31 10.24 26.93
CA PHE A 56 -13.09 11.51 27.64
C PHE A 56 -14.06 12.63 27.24
N LEU A 57 -14.57 12.62 26.01
CA LEU A 57 -15.34 13.73 25.42
C LEU A 57 -16.73 13.29 24.92
N GLY A 58 -17.06 11.99 24.99
CA GLY A 58 -18.36 11.47 24.55
C GLY A 58 -18.60 11.55 23.04
N TYR A 59 -17.56 11.90 22.28
CA TYR A 59 -17.57 11.85 20.82
C TYR A 59 -16.17 11.50 20.29
N CYS A 60 -16.11 10.63 19.29
CA CYS A 60 -14.89 10.32 18.55
C CYS A 60 -14.99 10.96 17.15
N PRO A 61 -14.23 12.04 16.85
CA PRO A 61 -14.30 12.72 15.55
C PRO A 61 -13.85 11.83 14.38
N ALA A 62 -13.11 10.77 14.69
CA ALA A 62 -12.62 9.79 13.74
C ALA A 62 -12.60 8.43 14.44
N ARG A 63 -13.64 7.64 14.26
CA ARG A 63 -13.76 6.28 14.80
C ARG A 63 -12.89 5.34 13.94
N GLY A 64 -11.58 5.55 14.01
CA GLY A 64 -10.51 4.78 13.38
C GLY A 64 -10.54 4.74 11.84
N THR A 65 -9.49 5.24 11.16
CA THR A 65 -9.35 5.11 9.70
C THR A 65 -9.42 3.65 9.24
N THR A 66 -8.97 2.70 10.05
CA THR A 66 -9.02 1.27 9.77
C THR A 66 -10.45 0.72 9.65
N HIS A 67 -11.38 1.14 10.53
CA HIS A 67 -12.80 0.73 10.43
C HIS A 67 -13.46 1.34 9.21
N ALA A 68 -13.18 2.63 8.93
CA ALA A 68 -13.67 3.28 7.73
C ALA A 68 -13.18 2.57 6.45
N LEU A 69 -11.90 2.20 6.39
CA LEU A 69 -11.35 1.42 5.28
C LEU A 69 -11.97 0.03 5.18
N ASN A 70 -12.19 -0.66 6.30
CA ASN A 70 -12.83 -1.97 6.32
C ASN A 70 -14.26 -1.92 5.77
N ALA A 71 -15.08 -0.99 6.27
CA ALA A 71 -16.45 -0.78 5.78
C ALA A 71 -16.45 -0.41 4.29
N PHE A 72 -15.53 0.46 3.85
CA PHE A 72 -15.37 0.84 2.45
C PHE A 72 -15.03 -0.38 1.56
N LEU A 73 -14.10 -1.24 2.01
CA LEU A 73 -13.71 -2.44 1.28
C LEU A 73 -14.81 -3.51 1.21
N HIS A 74 -15.74 -3.51 2.17
CA HIS A 74 -16.92 -4.39 2.17
C HIS A 74 -18.13 -3.76 1.44
N GLY A 75 -17.97 -2.61 0.80
CA GLY A 75 -19.04 -1.93 0.06
C GLY A 75 -20.05 -1.20 0.93
N LYS A 76 -19.79 -1.03 2.23
CA LYS A 76 -20.65 -0.31 3.17
C LYS A 76 -20.27 1.18 3.20
N TRP A 77 -20.49 1.89 2.11
CA TRP A 77 -19.99 3.26 1.90
C TRP A 77 -20.49 4.28 2.93
N GLU A 78 -21.78 4.23 3.27
CA GLU A 78 -22.37 5.14 4.26
C GLU A 78 -21.80 4.91 5.66
N GLU A 79 -21.55 3.66 6.01
CA GLU A 79 -20.94 3.29 7.29
C GLU A 79 -19.46 3.71 7.32
N ALA A 80 -18.74 3.54 6.21
CA ALA A 80 -17.37 4.00 6.07
C ALA A 80 -17.21 5.51 6.30
N ILE A 81 -18.08 6.32 5.69
CA ILE A 81 -18.06 7.78 5.86
C ILE A 81 -18.43 8.17 7.29
N ARG A 82 -19.40 7.46 7.91
CA ARG A 82 -19.75 7.65 9.32
C ARG A 82 -18.61 7.32 10.27
N TYR A 83 -17.83 6.28 9.99
CA TYR A 83 -16.64 5.96 10.80
C TYR A 83 -15.56 7.04 10.68
N ASN A 84 -15.20 7.43 9.44
CA ASN A 84 -14.27 8.53 9.21
C ASN A 84 -14.37 9.06 7.76
N PRO A 85 -14.75 10.33 7.54
CA PRO A 85 -14.83 10.92 6.20
C PRO A 85 -13.48 11.00 5.50
N ASN A 86 -12.35 10.91 6.23
CA ASN A 86 -11.01 10.82 5.63
C ASN A 86 -10.87 9.64 4.67
N VAL A 87 -11.72 8.61 4.75
CA VAL A 87 -11.71 7.48 3.80
C VAL A 87 -11.88 7.94 2.35
N LEU A 88 -12.61 9.05 2.13
CA LEU A 88 -12.80 9.66 0.81
C LEU A 88 -11.51 10.22 0.22
N ILE A 89 -10.51 10.54 1.05
CA ILE A 89 -9.19 11.01 0.62
C ILE A 89 -8.20 9.83 0.61
N VAL A 90 -8.20 9.04 1.69
CA VAL A 90 -7.22 7.96 1.90
C VAL A 90 -7.35 6.88 0.83
N MET A 91 -8.57 6.44 0.48
CA MET A 91 -8.74 5.37 -0.52
C MET A 91 -8.25 5.79 -1.92
N PRO A 92 -8.61 6.97 -2.46
CA PRO A 92 -8.03 7.43 -3.72
C PRO A 92 -6.50 7.55 -3.68
N VAL A 93 -5.93 8.05 -2.58
CA VAL A 93 -4.47 8.16 -2.43
C VAL A 93 -3.81 6.78 -2.46
N ILE A 94 -4.37 5.79 -1.75
CA ILE A 94 -3.91 4.40 -1.78
C ILE A 94 -3.94 3.86 -3.21
N ILE A 95 -5.04 4.04 -3.93
CA ILE A 95 -5.20 3.58 -5.32
C ILE A 95 -4.13 4.23 -6.22
N VAL A 96 -3.93 5.54 -6.12
CA VAL A 96 -2.92 6.27 -6.90
C VAL A 96 -1.51 5.74 -6.63
N ILE A 97 -1.17 5.48 -5.37
CA ILE A 97 0.13 4.91 -4.99
C ILE A 97 0.31 3.53 -5.64
N LEU A 98 -0.68 2.63 -5.48
CA LEU A 98 -0.62 1.27 -6.02
C LEU A 98 -0.50 1.28 -7.55
N VAL A 99 -1.32 2.06 -8.24
CA VAL A 99 -1.28 2.18 -9.71
C VAL A 99 0.07 2.72 -10.16
N THR A 100 0.56 3.79 -9.51
CA THR A 100 1.86 4.37 -9.85
C THR A 100 3.01 3.37 -9.66
N ASP A 101 2.97 2.59 -8.59
CA ASP A 101 3.97 1.57 -8.31
C ASP A 101 3.92 0.41 -9.29
N ILE A 102 2.72 -0.05 -9.68
CA ILE A 102 2.55 -1.05 -10.74
C ILE A 102 3.12 -0.53 -12.07
N LEU A 103 2.80 0.71 -12.45
CA LEU A 103 3.33 1.31 -13.68
C LEU A 103 4.86 1.43 -13.65
N ARG A 104 5.43 1.82 -12.51
CA ARG A 104 6.89 1.91 -12.32
C ARG A 104 7.56 0.53 -12.42
N LEU A 105 6.97 -0.50 -11.81
CA LEU A 105 7.48 -1.87 -11.90
C LEU A 105 7.35 -2.41 -13.32
N LYS A 106 6.21 -2.21 -13.99
CA LYS A 106 6.01 -2.65 -15.38
C LYS A 106 7.08 -2.06 -16.30
N ARG A 107 7.39 -0.77 -16.18
CA ARG A 107 8.47 -0.12 -16.96
C ARG A 107 9.87 -0.68 -16.64
N ARG A 108 10.12 -1.14 -15.42
CA ARG A 108 11.41 -1.69 -14.99
C ARG A 108 11.62 -3.15 -15.45
N TYR A 109 10.57 -3.98 -15.36
CA TYR A 109 10.66 -5.41 -15.66
C TYR A 109 10.30 -5.76 -17.11
N PHE A 110 9.48 -4.93 -17.76
CA PHE A 110 9.15 -5.02 -19.17
C PHE A 110 9.56 -3.71 -19.85
N PRO A 111 10.87 -3.42 -19.95
CA PRO A 111 11.32 -2.36 -20.83
C PRO A 111 10.74 -2.64 -22.21
N LYS A 112 10.11 -1.63 -22.81
CA LYS A 112 9.60 -1.76 -24.17
C LYS A 112 10.84 -1.93 -25.04
N ASP A 113 11.14 -3.16 -25.43
CA ASP A 113 12.26 -3.44 -26.31
C ASP A 113 12.16 -2.49 -27.50
N SER A 114 13.23 -1.72 -27.74
CA SER A 114 13.39 -1.02 -29.00
C SER A 114 13.59 -2.08 -30.07
N PRO A 115 12.64 -2.34 -30.99
CA PRO A 115 13.06 -2.79 -32.30
C PRO A 115 13.90 -1.66 -32.91
N GLU A 116 14.90 -1.99 -33.74
CA GLU A 116 15.72 -1.06 -34.53
C GLU A 116 16.90 -0.45 -33.72
N LYS A 117 18.12 -1.02 -33.75
CA LYS A 117 18.98 -1.17 -34.93
C LYS A 117 19.89 -2.40 -34.80
N ALA A 118 19.45 -3.54 -35.31
CA ALA A 118 20.39 -4.53 -35.84
C ALA A 118 20.56 -4.20 -37.32
N ASN A 119 21.62 -3.45 -37.66
CA ASN A 119 21.95 -3.11 -39.02
C ASN A 119 22.36 -4.39 -39.77
N PRO A 120 21.61 -4.87 -40.77
CA PRO A 120 22.17 -5.82 -41.73
C PRO A 120 23.06 -5.04 -42.69
N ILE A 121 24.05 -5.71 -43.30
CA ILE A 121 25.03 -5.18 -44.26
C ILE A 121 26.37 -4.82 -43.61
N GLN A 122 27.18 -5.86 -43.42
CA GLN A 122 28.52 -5.86 -43.99
C GLN A 122 28.58 -7.01 -44.98
N THR A 123 28.31 -6.68 -46.23
CA THR A 123 28.65 -7.50 -47.40
C THR A 123 29.87 -6.85 -48.04
N ILE A 124 30.82 -7.72 -48.41
CA ILE A 124 32.09 -7.50 -49.13
C ILE A 124 33.29 -7.15 -48.24
#